data_AF-A0A496W1I7-F1
#
_entry.id   AF-A0A496W1I7-F1
#
_cell.length_a   1.000
_cell.length_b   1.000
_cell.length_c   1.000
_cell.angle_alpha   90.00
_cell.angle_beta   90.00
_cell.angle_gamma   90.00
#
_symmetry.space_group_name_H-M   'P 1'
#
loop_
_entity.id
_entity.type
_entity.pdbx_description
1 polymer ?
#
loop_
_entity_poly.entity_id
_entity_poly.type
_entity_poly.pdbx_seq_one_letter_code
_entity_poly.pdbx_strand_id
1 'polypeptide(L)'
;MVYAIFFPILLMWCHNWLISHIEQVNQQLATARETKAQIAVSLGLFIGTVLLMLFLAPSLSHLWRGYGLLAIGFTLISSFLIMRFFLIRLLKEMRCQRFFFKLFINQYFLLTLFFMIATELLVLYWLKEITIYVQEQFLNFVIGYTLLMITGSIFLNFPKQKGPFLKEQWHLTVITIIDPIIVISFSVILLSVLLNLFYQFLL
;
A
#
# COMPACT_ATOMS: atom_id res chain seq x y z
N MET A 1 4.72 -19.75 1.21
CA MET A 1 4.13 -19.05 2.38
C MET A 1 5.14 -18.75 3.48
N VAL A 2 5.87 -19.75 4.00
CA VAL A 2 6.84 -19.57 5.10
C VAL A 2 7.90 -18.50 4.80
N TYR A 3 8.53 -18.53 3.62
CA TYR A 3 9.52 -17.53 3.21
C TYR A 3 8.94 -16.11 3.00
N ALA A 4 7.66 -16.00 2.67
CA ALA A 4 7.01 -14.70 2.44
C ALA A 4 6.80 -13.92 3.75
N ILE A 5 6.62 -14.63 4.88
CA ILE A 5 6.45 -14.01 6.21
C ILE A 5 7.78 -13.49 6.77
N PHE A 6 8.90 -14.16 6.46
CA PHE A 6 10.22 -13.73 6.93
C PHE A 6 10.67 -12.39 6.33
N PHE A 7 10.24 -12.09 5.10
CA PHE A 7 10.63 -10.86 4.40
C PHE A 7 10.22 -9.57 5.13
N PRO A 8 8.93 -9.32 5.46
CA PRO A 8 8.54 -8.11 6.19
C PRO A 8 9.10 -8.07 7.61
N ILE A 9 9.33 -9.22 8.26
CA ILE A 9 9.95 -9.29 9.58
C ILE A 9 11.42 -8.81 9.52
N LEU A 10 12.17 -9.25 8.51
CA LEU A 10 13.53 -8.78 8.27
C LEU A 10 13.56 -7.26 8.03
N LEU A 11 12.63 -6.75 7.21
CA LEU A 11 12.49 -5.32 6.96
C LEU A 11 12.14 -4.53 8.22
N MET A 12 11.24 -5.04 9.08
CA MET A 12 10.94 -4.42 10.38
C MET A 12 12.17 -4.41 11.30
N TRP A 13 12.99 -5.46 11.28
CA TRP A 13 14.24 -5.47 12.03
C TRP A 13 15.23 -4.43 11.51
N CYS A 14 15.37 -4.32 10.18
CA CYS A 14 16.18 -3.30 9.53
C CYS A 14 15.69 -1.88 9.89
N HIS A 15 14.38 -1.63 9.83
CA HIS A 15 13.76 -0.37 10.26
C HIS A 15 14.13 -0.01 11.70
N ASN A 16 13.95 -0.95 12.63
CA ASN A 16 14.23 -0.72 14.05
C ASN A 16 15.72 -0.45 14.31
N TRP A 17 16.59 -1.13 13.57
CA TRP A 17 18.03 -0.88 13.60
C TRP A 17 18.37 0.51 13.03
N LEU A 18 17.77 0.94 11.92
CA LEU A 18 18.01 2.28 11.37
C LEU A 18 17.52 3.39 12.32
N ILE A 19 16.32 3.22 12.89
CA ILE A 19 15.74 4.16 13.87
C ILE A 19 16.60 4.27 15.13
N SER A 20 17.30 3.20 15.56
CA SER A 20 18.15 3.27 16.75
C SER A 20 19.35 4.19 16.60
N HIS A 21 19.73 4.55 15.38
CA HIS A 21 20.86 5.41 15.06
C HIS A 21 20.44 6.87 14.77
N ILE A 22 19.15 7.20 14.87
CA ILE A 22 18.62 8.55 14.60
C ILE A 22 18.29 9.25 15.92
N GLU A 23 18.84 10.45 16.12
CA GLU A 23 18.45 11.33 17.23
C GLU A 23 16.99 11.80 17.07
N GLN A 24 16.17 11.59 18.11
CA GLN A 24 14.71 11.87 18.09
C GLN A 24 14.33 13.29 17.65
N VAL A 25 15.20 14.28 17.87
CA VAL A 25 14.95 15.70 17.55
C VAL A 25 14.85 15.94 16.03
N ASN A 26 15.55 15.16 15.20
CA ASN A 26 15.52 15.31 13.74
C ASN A 26 14.23 14.77 13.10
N GLN A 27 13.46 13.93 13.79
CA GLN A 27 12.31 13.23 13.19
C GLN A 27 11.05 14.09 13.10
N GLN A 28 10.85 15.05 14.00
CA GLN A 28 9.66 15.91 14.00
C GLN A 28 9.69 17.00 12.91
N LEU A 29 10.87 17.41 12.42
CA LEU A 29 10.99 18.56 11.52
C LEU A 29 10.70 18.24 10.03
N ALA A 30 10.71 16.98 9.60
CA ALA A 30 10.89 16.65 8.18
C ALA A 30 9.61 16.39 7.33
N THR A 31 8.40 16.38 7.92
CA THR A 31 7.32 15.52 7.36
C THR A 31 5.95 16.15 7.07
N ALA A 32 5.83 17.47 6.99
CA ALA A 32 4.58 18.09 6.53
C ALA A 32 4.60 18.35 5.02
N ARG A 33 4.26 17.33 4.19
CA ARG A 33 3.87 17.60 2.79
C ARG A 33 2.53 18.32 2.77
N GLU A 34 2.47 19.38 1.97
CA GLU A 34 1.25 20.16 1.73
C GLU A 34 0.12 19.28 1.19
N THR A 35 -1.11 19.58 1.60
CA THR A 35 -2.35 18.90 1.19
C THR A 35 -2.47 18.73 -0.32
N LYS A 36 -1.95 19.69 -1.11
CA LYS A 36 -1.92 19.63 -2.58
C LYS A 36 -1.13 18.43 -3.12
N ALA A 37 0.02 18.12 -2.54
CA ALA A 37 0.83 16.97 -2.95
C ALA A 37 0.15 15.65 -2.63
N GLN A 38 -0.58 15.60 -1.51
CA GLN A 38 -1.37 14.41 -1.13
C GLN A 38 -2.51 14.16 -2.12
N ILE A 39 -3.21 15.22 -2.53
CA ILE A 39 -4.27 15.15 -3.54
C ILE A 39 -3.68 14.70 -4.88
N ALA A 40 -2.55 15.27 -5.32
CA ALA A 40 -1.92 14.91 -6.58
C ALA A 40 -1.52 13.43 -6.63
N VAL A 41 -0.95 12.88 -5.54
CA VAL A 41 -0.59 11.46 -5.47
C VAL A 41 -1.82 10.57 -5.42
N SER A 42 -2.86 10.97 -4.68
CA SER A 42 -4.12 10.23 -4.62
C SER A 42 -4.78 10.17 -6.00
N LEU A 43 -4.72 11.28 -6.76
CA LEU A 43 -5.20 11.34 -8.14
C LEU A 43 -4.34 10.48 -9.09
N GLY A 44 -3.02 10.52 -8.94
CA GLY A 44 -2.10 9.69 -9.72
C GLY A 44 -2.34 8.20 -9.51
N LEU A 45 -2.57 7.78 -8.26
CA LEU A 45 -2.92 6.40 -7.92
C LEU A 45 -4.29 6.02 -8.43
N PHE A 46 -5.26 6.94 -8.38
CA PHE A 46 -6.56 6.73 -9.00
C PHE A 46 -6.42 6.45 -10.49
N ILE A 47 -5.76 7.34 -11.24
CA ILE A 47 -5.55 7.18 -12.68
C ILE A 47 -4.78 5.88 -12.96
N GLY A 48 -3.70 5.62 -12.23
CA GLY A 48 -2.91 4.40 -12.36
C GLY A 48 -3.71 3.13 -12.14
N THR A 49 -4.57 3.11 -11.12
CA THR A 49 -5.38 1.92 -10.80
C THR A 49 -6.51 1.72 -11.82
N VAL A 50 -7.14 2.79 -12.31
CA VAL A 50 -8.12 2.70 -13.39
C VAL A 50 -7.46 2.22 -14.69
N LEU A 51 -6.27 2.72 -15.02
CA LEU A 51 -5.49 2.23 -16.18
C LEU A 51 -5.11 0.76 -16.03
N LEU A 52 -4.76 0.31 -14.82
CA LEU A 52 -4.50 -1.09 -14.51
C LEU A 52 -5.76 -1.94 -14.73
N MET A 53 -6.92 -1.49 -14.24
CA MET A 53 -8.20 -2.18 -14.48
C MET A 53 -8.58 -2.21 -15.97
N LEU A 54 -8.33 -1.13 -16.72
CA LEU A 54 -8.53 -1.05 -18.16
C LEU A 54 -7.62 -2.01 -18.92
N PHE A 55 -6.36 -2.14 -18.52
CA PHE A 55 -5.40 -3.08 -19.10
C PHE A 55 -5.84 -4.54 -18.90
N LEU A 56 -6.47 -4.84 -17.77
CA LEU A 56 -6.91 -6.19 -17.43
C LEU A 56 -8.29 -6.54 -18.01
N ALA A 57 -9.12 -5.54 -18.30
CA ALA A 57 -10.43 -5.75 -18.87
C ALA A 57 -10.31 -6.34 -20.30
N PRO A 58 -10.94 -7.48 -20.60
CA PRO A 58 -10.93 -8.08 -21.95
C PRO A 58 -11.50 -7.14 -23.03
N SER A 59 -12.39 -6.21 -22.63
CA SER A 59 -12.81 -5.07 -23.45
C SER A 59 -13.43 -3.96 -22.59
N LEU A 60 -13.55 -2.76 -23.16
CA LEU A 60 -14.14 -1.59 -22.48
C LEU A 60 -15.59 -1.83 -22.02
N SER A 61 -16.35 -2.66 -22.74
CA SER A 61 -17.72 -3.01 -22.34
C SER A 61 -17.78 -3.92 -21.11
N HIS A 62 -16.69 -4.63 -20.77
CA HIS A 62 -16.63 -5.47 -19.56
C HIS A 62 -16.41 -4.64 -18.29
N LEU A 63 -15.91 -3.41 -18.38
CA LEU A 63 -15.85 -2.47 -17.25
C LEU A 63 -17.24 -2.00 -16.80
N TRP A 64 -18.19 -1.95 -17.72
CA TRP A 64 -19.56 -1.51 -17.46
C TRP A 64 -20.53 -2.68 -17.21
N ARG A 65 -20.06 -3.93 -17.34
CA ARG A 65 -20.83 -5.14 -17.07
C ARG A 65 -20.54 -5.69 -15.67
N GLY A 66 -21.53 -6.35 -15.10
CA GLY A 66 -21.48 -6.91 -13.75
C GLY A 66 -21.19 -5.82 -12.71
N TYR A 67 -20.26 -6.11 -11.80
CA TYR A 67 -19.88 -5.21 -10.71
C TYR A 67 -18.72 -4.25 -11.05
N GLY A 68 -18.38 -4.06 -12.33
CA GLY A 68 -17.20 -3.26 -12.73
C GLY A 68 -17.24 -1.80 -12.29
N LEU A 69 -18.41 -1.15 -12.39
CA LEU A 69 -18.62 0.20 -11.86
C LEU A 69 -18.43 0.31 -10.34
N LEU A 70 -18.90 -0.70 -9.61
CA LEU A 70 -18.72 -0.79 -8.16
C LEU A 70 -17.25 -1.03 -7.82
N ALA A 71 -16.55 -1.90 -8.56
CA ALA A 71 -15.13 -2.15 -8.40
C ALA A 71 -14.32 -0.88 -8.64
N ILE A 72 -14.59 -0.12 -9.70
CA ILE A 72 -13.92 1.16 -9.98
C ILE A 72 -14.22 2.18 -8.88
N GLY A 73 -15.49 2.37 -8.52
CA GLY A 73 -15.90 3.35 -7.51
C GLY A 73 -15.33 3.06 -6.12
N PHE A 74 -15.35 1.81 -5.70
CA PHE A 74 -14.77 1.39 -4.42
C PHE A 74 -13.25 1.47 -4.44
N THR A 75 -12.59 1.10 -5.54
CA THR A 75 -11.13 1.23 -5.69
C THR A 75 -10.70 2.69 -5.63
N LEU A 76 -11.50 3.60 -6.18
CA LEU A 76 -11.29 5.05 -6.09
C LEU A 76 -11.39 5.53 -4.65
N ILE A 77 -12.49 5.22 -3.96
CA ILE A 77 -12.72 5.64 -2.57
C ILE A 77 -11.64 5.06 -1.67
N SER A 78 -11.34 3.77 -1.80
CA SER A 78 -10.33 3.07 -1.01
C SER A 78 -8.93 3.65 -1.24
N SER A 79 -8.51 3.84 -2.49
CA SER A 79 -7.18 4.42 -2.78
C SER A 79 -7.04 5.84 -2.20
N PHE A 80 -8.10 6.65 -2.27
CA PHE A 80 -8.11 7.97 -1.66
C PHE A 80 -8.05 7.91 -0.13
N LEU A 81 -8.84 7.04 0.50
CA LEU A 81 -8.88 6.89 1.95
C LEU A 81 -7.56 6.34 2.51
N ILE A 82 -7.02 5.28 1.88
CA ILE A 82 -5.75 4.66 2.25
C ILE A 82 -4.65 5.72 2.23
N MET A 83 -4.47 6.41 1.10
CA MET A 83 -3.36 7.35 0.97
C MET A 83 -3.52 8.57 1.85
N ARG A 84 -4.70 9.20 1.85
CA ARG A 84 -4.88 10.49 2.52
C ARG A 84 -4.92 10.36 4.04
N PHE A 85 -5.59 9.34 4.57
CA PHE A 85 -5.91 9.28 5.99
C PHE A 85 -5.10 8.23 6.75
N PHE A 86 -4.83 7.07 6.16
CA PHE A 86 -4.30 5.94 6.92
C PHE A 86 -2.80 5.77 6.70
N LEU A 87 -2.37 5.60 5.45
CA LEU A 87 -1.00 5.27 5.10
C LEU A 87 -0.02 6.41 5.40
N ILE A 88 -0.36 7.67 5.09
CA ILE A 88 0.51 8.80 5.47
C ILE A 88 0.67 8.90 6.99
N ARG A 89 -0.41 8.74 7.75
CA ARG A 89 -0.35 8.83 9.22
C ARG A 89 0.48 7.71 9.80
N LEU A 90 0.26 6.49 9.30
CA LEU A 90 1.04 5.32 9.65
C LEU A 90 2.53 5.51 9.35
N LEU A 91 2.89 5.94 8.14
CA LEU A 91 4.29 6.15 7.74
C LEU A 91 4.97 7.28 8.54
N LYS A 92 4.22 8.27 9.02
CA LYS A 92 4.75 9.27 9.96
C LYS A 92 5.00 8.69 11.34
N GLU A 93 4.09 7.87 11.83
CA GLU A 93 4.26 7.16 13.10
C GLU A 93 5.47 6.22 13.03
N MET A 94 5.57 5.44 11.94
CA MET A 94 6.67 4.51 11.65
C MET A 94 8.05 5.17 11.73
N ARG A 95 8.18 6.39 11.20
CA ARG A 95 9.44 7.15 11.24
C ARG A 95 9.89 7.62 12.61
N CYS A 96 8.98 7.72 13.59
CA CYS A 96 9.29 8.30 14.90
C CYS A 96 9.47 7.25 15.99
N GLN A 97 9.15 5.98 15.73
CA GLN A 97 9.16 4.95 16.76
C GLN A 97 9.66 3.61 16.21
N ARG A 98 10.12 2.76 17.13
CA ARG A 98 10.41 1.36 16.80
C ARG A 98 9.10 0.59 16.75
N PHE A 99 8.86 -0.11 15.65
CA PHE A 99 7.64 -0.89 15.45
C PHE A 99 7.99 -2.37 15.45
N PHE A 100 7.41 -3.06 16.43
CA PHE A 100 7.36 -4.51 16.47
C PHE A 100 5.88 -4.90 16.54
N PHE A 101 5.45 -5.66 17.55
CA PHE A 101 4.03 -6.02 17.72
C PHE A 101 3.05 -4.85 17.79
N LYS A 102 3.51 -3.65 18.18
CA LYS A 102 2.70 -2.43 18.20
C LYS A 102 2.11 -2.05 16.83
N LEU A 103 2.74 -2.49 15.73
CA LEU A 103 2.21 -2.24 14.38
C LEU A 103 0.86 -2.95 14.16
N PHE A 104 0.71 -4.19 14.64
CA PHE A 104 -0.50 -4.99 14.41
C PHE A 104 -1.72 -4.52 15.21
N ILE A 105 -1.52 -3.70 16.24
CA ILE A 105 -2.59 -3.08 17.04
C ILE A 105 -2.83 -1.64 16.57
N ASN A 106 -2.01 -1.13 15.65
CA ASN A 106 -2.15 0.22 15.14
C ASN A 106 -3.40 0.34 14.24
N GLN A 107 -4.32 1.22 14.60
CA GLN A 107 -5.58 1.41 13.89
C GLN A 107 -5.36 1.81 12.41
N TYR A 108 -4.37 2.66 12.13
CA TYR A 108 -4.07 3.08 10.76
C TYR A 108 -3.50 1.94 9.91
N PHE A 109 -2.69 1.07 10.51
CA PHE A 109 -2.23 -0.15 9.85
C PHE A 109 -3.38 -1.09 9.53
N LEU A 110 -4.24 -1.39 10.51
CA LEU A 110 -5.38 -2.27 10.32
C LEU A 110 -6.36 -1.75 9.26
N LEU A 111 -6.66 -0.45 9.27
CA LEU A 111 -7.50 0.19 8.25
C LEU A 111 -6.84 0.14 6.86
N THR A 112 -5.53 0.40 6.78
CA THR A 112 -4.78 0.31 5.53
C THR A 112 -4.84 -1.10 4.94
N LEU A 113 -4.59 -2.13 5.77
CA LEU A 113 -4.72 -3.53 5.36
C LEU A 113 -6.15 -3.87 4.90
N PHE A 114 -7.15 -3.48 5.68
CA PHE A 114 -8.55 -3.76 5.38
C PHE A 114 -8.95 -3.21 4.01
N PHE A 115 -8.67 -1.93 3.74
CA PHE A 115 -9.05 -1.31 2.46
C PHE A 115 -8.27 -1.86 1.26
N MET A 116 -6.99 -2.20 1.42
CA MET A 116 -6.22 -2.86 0.34
C MET A 116 -6.82 -4.23 0.00
N ILE A 117 -7.05 -5.07 1.01
CA ILE A 117 -7.61 -6.42 0.81
C ILE A 117 -9.03 -6.33 0.24
N ALA A 118 -9.86 -5.43 0.75
CA ALA A 118 -11.21 -5.25 0.24
C ALA A 118 -11.20 -4.81 -1.24
N THR A 119 -10.24 -3.96 -1.63
CA THR A 119 -10.07 -3.54 -3.03
C THR A 119 -9.66 -4.71 -3.91
N GLU A 120 -8.66 -5.49 -3.48
CA GLU A 120 -8.19 -6.68 -4.20
C GLU A 120 -9.29 -7.73 -4.34
N LEU A 121 -10.01 -8.06 -3.26
CA LEU A 121 -11.10 -9.05 -3.29
C LEU A 121 -12.27 -8.59 -4.16
N LEU A 122 -12.59 -7.29 -4.17
CA LEU A 122 -13.65 -6.77 -5.02
C LEU A 122 -13.28 -6.85 -6.51
N VAL A 123 -12.01 -6.58 -6.85
CA VAL A 123 -11.51 -6.75 -8.21
C VAL A 123 -11.50 -8.22 -8.61
N LEU A 124 -11.08 -9.12 -7.72
CA LEU A 124 -11.17 -10.56 -7.95
C LEU A 124 -12.61 -11.01 -8.23
N TYR A 125 -13.55 -10.53 -7.43
CA TYR A 125 -14.98 -10.85 -7.60
C TYR A 125 -15.51 -10.33 -8.93
N TRP A 126 -15.18 -9.10 -9.31
CA TRP A 126 -15.54 -8.56 -10.61
C TRP A 126 -14.92 -9.37 -11.77
N LEU A 127 -13.64 -9.71 -11.71
CA LEU A 127 -12.97 -10.53 -12.73
C LEU A 127 -13.63 -11.90 -12.90
N LYS A 128 -14.04 -12.54 -11.79
CA LYS A 128 -14.76 -13.82 -11.80
C LYS A 128 -16.08 -13.77 -12.55
N GLU A 129 -16.79 -12.64 -12.51
CA GLU A 129 -18.06 -12.45 -13.20
C GLU A 129 -17.89 -12.25 -14.72
N ILE A 130 -16.72 -11.80 -15.17
CA ILE A 130 -16.53 -11.35 -16.56
C ILE A 130 -15.60 -12.24 -17.39
N THR A 131 -14.81 -13.13 -16.77
CA THR A 131 -13.86 -13.99 -17.48
C THR A 131 -13.65 -15.34 -16.80
N ILE A 132 -13.14 -16.31 -17.57
CA ILE A 132 -12.74 -17.64 -17.12
C ILE A 132 -11.25 -17.64 -16.70
N TYR A 133 -10.45 -16.69 -17.18
CA TYR A 133 -9.00 -16.56 -16.91
C TYR A 133 -8.69 -15.64 -15.72
N VAL A 134 -9.40 -15.85 -14.61
CA VAL A 134 -9.43 -14.93 -13.44
C VAL A 134 -8.05 -14.83 -12.75
N GLN A 135 -7.32 -15.95 -12.65
CA GLN A 135 -6.15 -16.05 -11.80
C GLN A 135 -4.95 -15.20 -12.28
N GLU A 136 -4.63 -15.26 -13.57
CA GLU A 136 -3.49 -14.52 -14.13
C GLU A 136 -3.77 -13.01 -14.17
N GLN A 137 -4.99 -12.62 -14.58
CA GLN A 137 -5.41 -11.21 -14.59
C GLN A 137 -5.43 -10.63 -13.17
N PHE A 138 -5.91 -11.39 -12.20
CA PHE A 138 -5.90 -10.98 -10.80
C PHE A 138 -4.48 -10.85 -10.24
N LEU A 139 -3.58 -11.78 -10.57
CA LEU A 139 -2.17 -11.68 -10.14
C LEU A 139 -1.50 -10.41 -10.71
N ASN A 140 -1.72 -10.12 -11.99
CA ASN A 140 -1.23 -8.91 -12.63
C ASN A 140 -1.80 -7.64 -11.97
N PHE A 141 -3.07 -7.68 -11.57
CA PHE A 141 -3.68 -6.60 -10.77
C PHE A 141 -2.96 -6.40 -9.44
N VAL A 142 -2.80 -7.46 -8.64
CA VAL A 142 -2.18 -7.37 -7.31
C VAL A 142 -0.75 -6.83 -7.40
N ILE A 143 0.04 -7.30 -8.38
CA ILE A 143 1.41 -6.81 -8.62
C ILE A 143 1.39 -5.33 -9.01
N GLY A 144 0.58 -4.94 -9.99
CA GLY A 144 0.51 -3.56 -10.45
C GLY A 144 0.01 -2.60 -9.37
N TYR A 145 -1.03 -2.99 -8.63
CA TYR A 145 -1.59 -2.21 -7.54
C TYR A 145 -0.59 -2.06 -6.38
N THR A 146 0.12 -3.13 -6.03
CA THR A 146 1.21 -3.10 -5.04
C THR A 146 2.30 -2.11 -5.43
N LEU A 147 2.77 -2.14 -6.69
CA LEU A 147 3.80 -1.21 -7.18
C LEU A 147 3.32 0.25 -7.14
N LEU A 148 2.08 0.50 -7.55
CA LEU A 148 1.46 1.82 -7.45
C LEU A 148 1.45 2.30 -5.99
N MET A 149 0.96 1.47 -5.07
CA MET A 149 0.90 1.81 -3.65
C MET A 149 2.28 2.06 -3.04
N ILE A 150 3.29 1.26 -3.36
CA ILE A 150 4.68 1.47 -2.90
C ILE A 150 5.21 2.81 -3.43
N THR A 151 5.13 3.04 -4.75
CA THR A 151 5.69 4.25 -5.37
C THR A 151 5.01 5.52 -4.89
N GLY A 152 3.68 5.52 -4.80
CA GLY A 152 2.91 6.64 -4.26
C GLY A 152 3.25 6.92 -2.80
N SER A 153 3.44 5.87 -2.00
CA SER A 153 3.81 5.98 -0.59
C SER A 153 5.22 6.53 -0.39
N ILE A 154 6.22 6.00 -1.10
CA ILE A 154 7.60 6.50 -1.08
C ILE A 154 7.62 7.97 -1.47
N PHE A 155 6.91 8.32 -2.55
CA PHE A 155 6.84 9.70 -2.98
C PHE A 155 6.28 10.56 -1.86
N LEU A 156 5.14 10.23 -1.24
CA LEU A 156 4.59 11.01 -0.13
C LEU A 156 5.47 11.06 1.12
N ASN A 157 6.22 9.99 1.36
CA ASN A 157 7.03 9.83 2.55
C ASN A 157 8.36 10.59 2.43
N PHE A 158 8.85 10.85 1.22
CA PHE A 158 10.09 11.57 0.98
C PHE A 158 10.06 12.99 1.57
N PRO A 159 11.00 13.33 2.49
CA PRO A 159 11.03 14.63 3.14
C PRO A 159 11.32 15.73 2.11
N LYS A 160 10.55 16.82 2.14
CA LYS A 160 10.92 18.03 1.38
C LYS A 160 11.96 18.78 2.19
N GLN A 161 13.22 18.76 1.75
CA GLN A 161 14.25 19.58 2.38
C GLN A 161 13.94 21.06 2.13
N LYS A 162 13.73 21.83 3.20
CA LYS A 162 13.71 23.29 3.17
C LYS A 162 14.97 23.79 3.85
N GLY A 163 15.98 24.15 3.07
CA GLY A 163 17.20 24.78 3.58
C GLY A 163 18.48 24.20 2.97
N PRO A 164 19.57 24.98 2.92
CA PRO A 164 20.77 24.63 2.16
C PRO A 164 21.69 23.57 2.80
N PHE A 165 21.51 23.16 4.07
CA PHE A 165 22.50 22.33 4.76
C PHE A 165 21.94 21.40 5.85
N LEU A 166 21.04 20.49 5.50
CA LEU A 166 20.88 19.26 6.30
C LEU A 166 21.45 18.11 5.48
N LYS A 167 22.60 17.57 5.92
CA LYS A 167 23.13 16.30 5.41
C LYS A 167 21.98 15.31 5.42
N GLU A 168 21.49 14.93 4.24
CA GLU A 168 20.46 13.92 4.09
C GLU A 168 21.00 12.64 4.72
N GLN A 169 20.54 12.32 5.93
CA GLN A 169 20.98 11.11 6.62
C GLN A 169 20.44 9.95 5.80
N TRP A 170 21.31 9.21 5.11
CA TRP A 170 20.94 8.10 4.24
C TRP A 170 19.97 7.11 4.92
N HIS A 171 20.08 6.96 6.25
CA HIS A 171 19.16 6.21 7.09
C HIS A 171 17.69 6.61 6.89
N LEU A 172 17.38 7.91 6.84
CA LEU A 172 16.02 8.43 6.64
C LEU A 172 15.48 8.12 5.24
N THR A 173 16.33 8.17 4.22
CA THR A 173 15.97 7.78 2.85
C THR A 173 15.64 6.30 2.78
N VAL A 174 16.45 5.45 3.43
CA VAL A 174 16.23 4.01 3.49
C VAL A 174 14.94 3.68 4.25
N ILE A 175 14.70 4.28 5.41
CA ILE A 175 13.43 4.12 6.17
C ILE A 175 12.23 4.53 5.31
N THR A 176 12.34 5.64 4.58
CA THR A 176 11.29 6.14 3.70
C THR A 176 10.85 5.11 2.65
N ILE A 177 11.80 4.29 2.19
CA ILE A 177 11.57 3.23 1.19
C ILE A 177 11.07 1.95 1.86
N ILE A 178 11.66 1.55 2.99
CA ILE A 178 11.34 0.29 3.67
C ILE A 178 9.94 0.32 4.30
N ASP A 179 9.54 1.43 4.91
CA ASP A 179 8.26 1.53 5.65
C ASP A 179 7.03 1.17 4.80
N PRO A 180 6.83 1.74 3.59
CA PRO A 180 5.74 1.34 2.71
C PRO A 180 5.80 -0.14 2.31
N ILE A 181 7.00 -0.67 2.07
CA ILE A 181 7.18 -2.06 1.65
C ILE A 181 6.76 -3.00 2.78
N ILE A 182 7.10 -2.69 4.04
CA ILE A 182 6.62 -3.47 5.20
C ILE A 182 5.10 -3.53 5.21
N VAL A 183 4.44 -2.37 5.12
CA VAL A 183 2.97 -2.28 5.23
C VAL A 183 2.27 -3.08 4.14
N ILE A 184 2.72 -2.93 2.89
CA ILE A 184 2.10 -3.58 1.73
C ILE A 184 2.45 -5.07 1.67
N SER A 185 3.65 -5.47 2.13
CA SER A 185 3.99 -6.90 2.22
C SER A 185 3.02 -7.66 3.13
N PHE A 186 2.59 -7.04 4.24
CA PHE A 186 1.58 -7.65 5.11
C PHE A 186 0.21 -7.78 4.46
N SER A 187 -0.20 -6.86 3.58
CA SER A 187 -1.47 -7.00 2.86
C SER A 187 -1.43 -8.16 1.87
N VAL A 188 -0.34 -8.29 1.11
CA VAL A 188 -0.15 -9.41 0.17
C VAL A 188 -0.14 -10.76 0.89
N ILE A 189 0.55 -10.85 2.03
CA ILE A 189 0.56 -12.08 2.86
C ILE A 189 -0.86 -12.40 3.35
N LEU A 190 -1.56 -11.41 3.90
CA LEU A 190 -2.90 -11.61 4.44
C LEU A 190 -3.90 -11.97 3.34
N LEU A 191 -3.84 -11.33 2.18
CA LEU A 191 -4.60 -11.71 0.98
C LEU A 191 -4.33 -13.17 0.61
N SER A 192 -3.05 -13.59 0.55
CA SER A 192 -2.68 -14.96 0.23
C SER A 192 -3.23 -15.97 1.24
N VAL A 193 -3.21 -15.63 2.54
CA VAL A 193 -3.82 -16.46 3.59
C VAL A 193 -5.33 -16.57 3.39
N LEU A 194 -6.02 -15.45 3.17
CA LEU A 194 -7.47 -15.43 2.96
C LEU A 194 -7.89 -16.23 1.73
N LEU A 195 -7.18 -16.07 0.60
CA LEU A 195 -7.47 -16.83 -0.61
C LEU A 195 -7.24 -18.33 -0.42
N ASN A 196 -6.20 -18.72 0.31
CA ASN A 196 -5.96 -20.13 0.61
C ASN A 196 -7.04 -20.71 1.53
N LEU A 197 -7.48 -19.96 2.53
CA LEU A 197 -8.61 -20.35 3.38
C LEU A 197 -9.89 -20.50 2.54
N PHE A 198 -10.23 -19.51 1.71
CA PHE A 198 -11.41 -19.61 0.85
C PHE A 198 -11.35 -20.80 -0.09
N TYR A 199 -10.19 -21.10 -0.67
CA TYR A 199 -10.02 -22.28 -1.50
C TYR A 199 -10.27 -23.58 -0.72
N GLN A 200 -9.76 -23.68 0.51
CA GLN A 200 -9.97 -24.84 1.38
C GLN A 200 -11.42 -24.97 1.89
N PHE A 201 -12.17 -23.87 2.00
CA PHE A 201 -13.58 -23.87 2.44
C PHE A 201 -14.59 -24.01 1.30
N LEU A 202 -14.19 -23.75 0.04
CA LEU A 202 -15.06 -23.86 -1.15
C LEU A 202 -14.91 -25.20 -1.90
N LEU A 203 -13.97 -26.05 -1.50
CA LEU A 203 -13.81 -27.45 -1.91
C LEU A 203 -14.50 -28.39 -0.90
#